data_AF-A0A3C2B721-F1
#
_entry.id   AF-A0A3C2B721-F1
#
_cell.length_a   1.000
_cell.length_b   1.000
_cell.length_c   1.000
_cell.angle_alpha   90.00
_cell.angle_beta   90.00
_cell.angle_gamma   90.00
#
_symmetry.space_group_name_H-M   'P 1'
#
loop_
_entity.id
_entity.type
_entity.pdbx_description
1 polymer ?
#
loop_
_entity_poly.entity_id
_entity_poly.type
_entity_poly.pdbx_seq_one_letter_code
_entity_poly.pdbx_strand_id
1 'polypeptide(L)'
;QPRQLDESGRLWTPGVRIGVRPGSWFHLTECFGPVLGLIRVDDLAQAIEVQNATAYGLTGGIHSLDADEVHRWLQSVEVGNAYVNRHITGAVVQRQPFGGWKQSAVGGGAKAGGPHYVTQFARITERSVAPLSALRETFELVWRERFEREHDPSSLVAESNVLRYRPIGRVAVRHDGGQDRALAVVRLAAEVAGVGLEVSDARGSTDDEFVRLAQGSDRVRLLTAVGHDALRA
;
A
#
# COMPACT_ATOMS: atom_id res chain seq x y z
N GLN A 1 28.82 14.92 -9.65
CA GLN A 1 27.86 15.78 -8.91
C GLN A 1 27.13 16.66 -9.92
N PRO A 2 25.82 16.94 -9.73
CA PRO A 2 25.08 17.91 -10.55
C PRO A 2 25.78 19.27 -10.59
N ARG A 3 25.73 19.95 -11.75
CA ARG A 3 26.25 21.31 -11.93
C ARG A 3 25.12 22.24 -12.33
N GLN A 4 25.06 23.40 -11.69
CA GLN A 4 24.17 24.48 -12.10
C GLN A 4 24.62 25.03 -13.45
N LEU A 5 23.67 25.23 -14.37
CA LEU A 5 23.94 25.59 -15.77
C LEU A 5 23.78 27.10 -16.04
N ASP A 6 23.07 27.81 -15.18
CA ASP A 6 22.79 29.24 -15.31
C ASP A 6 22.62 29.90 -13.93
N GLU A 7 22.49 31.21 -13.86
CA GLU A 7 22.34 31.94 -12.60
C GLU A 7 20.94 31.76 -11.97
N SER A 8 19.97 31.16 -12.68
CA SER A 8 18.58 31.02 -12.21
C SER A 8 18.41 30.01 -11.07
N GLY A 9 19.35 29.08 -10.92
CA GLY A 9 19.27 27.98 -9.96
C GLY A 9 18.26 26.89 -10.35
N ARG A 10 17.66 26.96 -11.54
CA ARG A 10 16.63 26.00 -12.01
C ARG A 10 17.15 24.98 -13.01
N LEU A 11 18.27 25.27 -13.67
CA LEU A 11 18.87 24.36 -14.65
C LEU A 11 20.09 23.65 -14.05
N TRP A 12 20.02 22.32 -14.01
CA TRP A 12 21.06 21.46 -13.44
C TRP A 12 21.37 20.28 -14.36
N THR A 13 22.65 19.93 -14.49
CA THR A 13 23.04 18.64 -15.12
C THR A 13 22.64 17.47 -14.23
N PRO A 14 22.40 16.27 -14.79
CA PRO A 14 22.24 15.08 -13.97
C PRO A 14 23.53 14.70 -13.23
N GLY A 15 23.39 13.92 -12.16
CA GLY A 15 24.53 13.35 -11.43
C GLY A 15 24.26 11.94 -10.95
N VAL A 16 25.30 11.11 -10.97
CA VAL A 16 25.27 9.75 -10.38
C VAL A 16 26.18 9.74 -9.15
N ARG A 17 25.66 9.25 -8.02
CA ARG A 17 26.40 8.99 -6.78
C ARG A 17 26.74 7.51 -6.72
N ILE A 18 28.03 7.20 -6.67
CA ILE A 18 28.54 5.83 -6.50
C ILE A 18 28.85 5.62 -5.02
N GLY A 19 28.66 4.40 -4.52
CA GLY A 19 28.98 4.04 -3.14
C GLY A 19 27.96 4.54 -2.13
N VAL A 20 26.70 4.70 -2.54
CA VAL A 20 25.60 4.94 -1.60
C VAL A 20 25.48 3.71 -0.71
N ARG A 21 25.42 3.92 0.61
CA ARG A 21 25.29 2.83 1.58
C ARG A 21 23.84 2.64 2.00
N PRO A 22 23.37 1.40 2.25
CA PRO A 22 22.10 1.17 2.93
C PRO A 22 22.01 1.98 4.23
N GLY A 23 20.83 2.53 4.52
CA GLY A 23 20.59 3.39 5.68
C GLY A 23 21.24 4.78 5.64
N SER A 24 22.02 5.11 4.61
CA SER A 24 22.58 6.47 4.47
C SER A 24 21.50 7.52 4.17
N TRP A 25 21.81 8.79 4.39
CA TRP A 25 20.89 9.90 4.13
C TRP A 25 20.29 9.85 2.71
N PHE A 26 21.12 9.60 1.69
CA PHE A 26 20.66 9.58 0.30
C PHE A 26 19.80 8.34 -0.03
N HIS A 27 19.95 7.24 0.71
CA HIS A 27 19.08 6.07 0.58
C HIS A 27 17.68 6.34 1.14
N LEU A 28 17.60 7.09 2.24
CA LEU A 28 16.35 7.30 2.98
C LEU A 28 15.65 8.63 2.68
N THR A 29 16.26 9.49 1.85
CA THR A 29 15.74 10.85 1.56
C THR A 29 15.49 11.04 0.07
N GLU A 30 14.25 11.36 -0.28
CA GLU A 30 13.88 11.73 -1.63
C GLU A 30 14.32 13.18 -1.92
N CYS A 31 15.20 13.35 -2.92
CA CYS A 31 15.75 14.67 -3.29
C CYS A 31 14.90 15.42 -4.33
N PHE A 32 13.96 14.76 -5.00
CA PHE A 32 13.10 15.33 -6.04
C PHE A 32 13.85 16.10 -7.16
N GLY A 33 15.03 15.60 -7.54
CA GLY A 33 15.92 16.24 -8.51
C GLY A 33 16.71 15.24 -9.36
N PRO A 34 17.57 15.70 -10.27
CA PRO A 34 18.23 14.85 -11.28
C PRO A 34 19.47 14.13 -10.70
N VAL A 35 19.29 13.39 -9.62
CA VAL A 35 20.37 12.67 -8.92
C VAL A 35 20.01 11.19 -8.78
N LEU A 36 20.86 10.32 -9.31
CA LEU A 36 20.76 8.87 -9.15
C LEU A 36 21.78 8.38 -8.13
N GLY A 37 21.40 7.46 -7.26
CA GLY A 37 22.31 6.77 -6.34
C GLY A 37 22.47 5.30 -6.72
N LEU A 38 23.70 4.80 -6.65
CA LEU A 38 24.01 3.39 -6.82
C LEU A 38 24.40 2.77 -5.48
N ILE A 39 23.61 1.79 -5.05
CA ILE A 39 23.91 0.92 -3.92
C ILE A 39 24.35 -0.43 -4.49
N ARG A 40 25.52 -0.91 -4.07
CA ARG A 40 25.96 -2.28 -4.37
C ARG A 40 25.50 -3.19 -3.24
N VAL A 41 24.93 -4.32 -3.63
CA VAL A 41 24.48 -5.40 -2.76
C VAL A 41 25.11 -6.71 -3.25
N ASP A 42 25.17 -7.70 -2.38
CA ASP A 42 25.80 -9.00 -2.65
C ASP A 42 24.85 -9.98 -3.33
N ASP A 43 23.55 -9.89 -3.04
CA ASP A 43 22.52 -10.76 -3.61
C ASP A 43 21.13 -10.09 -3.69
N LEU A 44 20.18 -10.80 -4.30
CA LEU A 44 18.80 -10.34 -4.47
C LEU A 44 18.04 -10.20 -3.14
N ALA A 45 18.34 -11.02 -2.13
CA ALA A 45 17.68 -10.93 -0.84
C ALA A 45 18.00 -9.58 -0.18
N GLN A 46 19.28 -9.23 -0.15
CA GLN A 46 19.75 -7.94 0.35
C GLN A 46 19.23 -6.79 -0.52
N ALA A 47 19.14 -6.96 -1.85
CA ALA A 47 18.56 -5.95 -2.73
C ALA A 47 17.11 -5.58 -2.35
N ILE A 48 16.29 -6.60 -2.07
CA ILE A 48 14.89 -6.42 -1.66
C ILE A 48 14.81 -5.76 -0.28
N GLU A 49 15.64 -6.20 0.68
CA GLU A 49 15.71 -5.58 2.01
C GLU A 49 16.06 -4.10 1.93
N VAL A 50 17.08 -3.75 1.14
CA VAL A 50 17.48 -2.35 0.91
C VAL A 50 16.33 -1.57 0.27
N GLN A 51 15.70 -2.11 -0.79
CA GLN A 51 14.57 -1.45 -1.45
C GLN A 51 13.40 -1.18 -0.49
N ASN A 52 13.06 -2.15 0.35
CA ASN A 52 11.94 -2.08 1.28
C ASN A 52 12.23 -1.22 2.52
N ALA A 53 13.50 -0.98 2.86
CA ALA A 53 13.89 -0.22 4.05
C ALA A 53 13.57 1.28 3.97
N THR A 54 13.18 1.81 2.80
CA THR A 54 12.70 3.19 2.71
C THR A 54 11.31 3.32 3.34
N ALA A 55 10.99 4.51 3.87
CA ALA A 55 9.66 4.79 4.43
C ALA A 55 8.56 4.88 3.36
N TYR A 56 8.93 4.74 2.08
CA TYR A 56 8.08 4.89 0.91
C TYR A 56 7.91 3.55 0.19
N GLY A 57 6.88 3.47 -0.66
CA GLY A 57 6.64 2.31 -1.50
C GLY A 57 5.72 2.67 -2.65
N LEU A 58 6.14 3.66 -3.46
CA LEU A 58 5.39 4.14 -4.60
C LEU A 58 5.61 3.25 -5.82
N THR A 59 6.79 3.31 -6.42
CA THR A 59 7.20 2.49 -7.55
C THR A 59 8.48 1.73 -7.24
N GLY A 60 8.66 0.59 -7.88
CA GLY A 60 9.89 -0.19 -7.82
C GLY A 60 9.99 -1.10 -9.03
N GLY A 61 11.21 -1.50 -9.39
CA GLY A 61 11.39 -2.41 -10.51
C GLY A 61 12.62 -3.28 -10.41
N ILE A 62 12.54 -4.43 -11.08
CA ILE A 62 13.63 -5.38 -11.24
C ILE A 62 13.94 -5.51 -12.73
N HIS A 63 15.24 -5.57 -13.06
CA HIS A 63 15.72 -5.99 -14.36
C HIS A 63 16.44 -7.34 -14.20
N SER A 64 15.77 -8.42 -14.57
CA SER A 64 16.32 -9.78 -14.59
C SER A 64 15.59 -10.63 -15.62
N LEU A 65 16.31 -11.52 -16.28
CA LEU A 65 15.76 -12.53 -17.19
C LEU A 65 15.56 -13.88 -16.48
N ASP A 66 16.02 -13.99 -15.22
CA ASP A 66 15.81 -15.17 -14.39
C ASP A 66 14.39 -15.12 -13.79
N ALA A 67 13.59 -16.15 -14.09
CA ALA A 67 12.21 -16.22 -13.67
C ALA A 67 12.05 -16.41 -12.15
N ASP A 68 12.99 -17.10 -11.50
CA ASP A 68 12.97 -17.34 -10.06
C ASP A 68 13.32 -16.06 -9.30
N GLU A 69 14.27 -15.27 -9.82
CA GLU A 69 14.57 -13.92 -9.29
C GLU A 69 13.37 -12.98 -9.40
N VAL A 70 12.74 -12.93 -10.57
CA VAL A 70 11.53 -12.11 -10.80
C VAL A 70 10.40 -12.56 -9.89
N HIS A 71 10.18 -13.87 -9.76
CA HIS A 71 9.13 -14.41 -8.90
C HIS A 71 9.39 -14.05 -7.43
N ARG A 72 10.62 -14.26 -6.94
CA ARG A 72 11.02 -13.90 -5.57
C ARG A 72 10.81 -12.41 -5.32
N TRP A 73 11.24 -11.55 -6.23
CA TRP A 73 11.05 -10.12 -6.12
C TRP A 73 9.56 -9.74 -6.08
N LEU A 74 8.73 -10.30 -6.97
CA LEU A 74 7.28 -10.03 -7.00
C LEU A 74 6.55 -10.49 -5.73
N GLN A 75 7.07 -11.46 -4.99
CA GLN A 75 6.48 -11.91 -3.72
C GLN A 75 6.91 -11.06 -2.51
N SER A 76 8.10 -10.46 -2.58
CA SER A 76 8.72 -9.79 -1.43
C SER A 76 8.81 -8.26 -1.56
N VAL A 77 8.66 -7.71 -2.75
CA VAL A 77 8.80 -6.26 -2.97
C VAL A 77 7.67 -5.50 -2.29
N GLU A 78 8.05 -4.45 -1.57
CA GLU A 78 7.11 -3.58 -0.89
C GLU A 78 6.85 -2.28 -1.68
N VAL A 79 6.18 -2.37 -2.84
CA VAL A 79 5.73 -1.19 -3.62
C VAL A 79 4.29 -1.30 -4.10
N GLY A 80 3.64 -0.16 -4.32
CA GLY A 80 2.31 -0.11 -4.93
C GLY A 80 2.34 -0.41 -6.44
N ASN A 81 3.37 0.05 -7.16
CA ASN A 81 3.53 -0.17 -8.60
C ASN A 81 4.86 -0.88 -8.88
N ALA A 82 4.79 -2.16 -9.22
CA ALA A 82 5.92 -3.02 -9.53
C ALA A 82 6.12 -3.13 -11.05
N TYR A 83 7.36 -3.03 -11.52
CA TYR A 83 7.71 -3.12 -12.93
C TYR A 83 8.84 -4.13 -13.15
N VAL A 84 8.71 -5.00 -14.14
CA VAL A 84 9.74 -5.98 -14.50
C VAL A 84 10.27 -5.66 -15.90
N ASN A 85 11.59 -5.56 -16.04
CA ASN A 85 12.29 -5.34 -17.32
C ASN A 85 11.85 -4.10 -18.10
N ARG A 86 11.42 -3.04 -17.40
CA ARG A 86 11.11 -1.73 -17.97
C ARG A 86 11.32 -0.59 -16.97
N HIS A 87 11.28 0.64 -17.47
CA HIS A 87 11.28 1.83 -16.62
C HIS A 87 10.03 1.89 -15.71
N ILE A 88 10.20 2.51 -14.54
CA ILE A 88 9.22 2.56 -13.44
C ILE A 88 8.31 3.81 -13.45
N THR A 89 8.36 4.59 -14.53
CA THR A 89 7.59 5.83 -14.72
C THR A 89 6.58 5.67 -15.87
N GLY A 90 5.75 6.69 -16.11
CA GLY A 90 4.83 6.68 -17.25
C GLY A 90 3.66 5.71 -17.09
N ALA A 91 3.11 5.60 -15.88
CA ALA A 91 1.92 4.79 -15.61
C ALA A 91 0.74 5.25 -16.48
N VAL A 92 0.13 4.31 -17.19
CA VAL A 92 -1.03 4.52 -18.05
C VAL A 92 -2.29 4.10 -17.31
N VAL A 93 -3.32 4.95 -17.35
CA VAL A 93 -4.64 4.70 -16.75
C VAL A 93 -5.15 3.31 -17.14
N GLN A 94 -5.75 2.60 -16.17
CA GLN A 94 -6.27 1.23 -16.27
C GLN A 94 -5.23 0.13 -16.51
N ARG A 95 -4.13 0.39 -17.22
CA ARG A 95 -3.03 -0.58 -17.37
C ARG A 95 -2.21 -0.69 -16.09
N GLN A 96 -1.71 0.44 -15.58
CA GLN A 96 -0.98 0.50 -14.32
C GLN A 96 -1.65 1.52 -13.38
N PRO A 97 -2.82 1.21 -12.78
CA PRO A 97 -3.41 2.05 -11.75
C PRO A 97 -2.35 2.49 -10.73
N PHE A 98 -2.29 3.80 -10.46
CA PHE A 98 -1.13 4.40 -9.81
C PHE A 98 -1.42 4.78 -8.36
N GLY A 99 -0.50 4.42 -7.47
CA GLY A 99 -0.58 4.72 -6.05
C GLY A 99 0.30 3.78 -5.22
N GLY A 100 0.88 4.30 -4.15
CA GLY A 100 1.80 3.56 -3.27
C GLY A 100 1.16 3.08 -1.98
N TRP A 101 2.01 2.55 -1.09
CA TRP A 101 1.73 2.34 0.33
C TRP A 101 2.84 2.94 1.21
N LYS A 102 2.84 2.65 2.52
CA LYS A 102 3.67 3.34 3.51
C LYS A 102 3.44 4.85 3.44
N GLN A 103 4.48 5.68 3.57
CA GLN A 103 4.36 7.14 3.49
C GLN A 103 4.08 7.68 2.08
N SER A 104 3.99 6.81 1.05
CA SER A 104 3.62 7.22 -0.31
C SER A 104 2.11 7.41 -0.52
N ALA A 105 1.29 7.12 0.49
CA ALA A 105 -0.16 7.32 0.41
C ALA A 105 -0.76 7.70 1.77
N VAL A 106 -1.78 8.55 1.73
CA VAL A 106 -2.62 8.90 2.88
C VAL A 106 -4.07 8.55 2.55
N GLY A 107 -4.79 7.94 3.50
CA GLY A 107 -6.22 7.63 3.37
C GLY A 107 -6.54 6.24 2.81
N GLY A 108 -7.65 6.14 2.08
CA GLY A 108 -8.24 4.88 1.61
C GLY A 108 -7.36 4.06 0.68
N GLY A 109 -6.43 4.71 -0.03
CA GLY A 109 -5.37 4.05 -0.79
C GLY A 109 -5.82 3.40 -2.11
N ALA A 110 -7.03 3.67 -2.61
CA ALA A 110 -7.39 3.19 -3.94
C ALA A 110 -6.57 3.94 -5.00
N LYS A 111 -6.06 3.18 -5.97
CA LYS A 111 -5.16 3.68 -7.03
C LYS A 111 -5.90 4.58 -8.02
N ALA A 112 -5.30 5.73 -8.33
CA ALA A 112 -5.78 6.61 -9.39
C ALA A 112 -5.74 5.88 -10.74
N GLY A 113 -6.76 6.10 -11.58
CA GLY A 113 -6.92 5.35 -12.83
C GLY A 113 -7.24 3.86 -12.64
N GLY A 114 -7.56 3.43 -11.42
CA GLY A 114 -8.05 2.09 -11.09
C GLY A 114 -9.56 2.05 -10.84
N PRO A 115 -10.13 0.84 -10.73
CA PRO A 115 -11.59 0.65 -10.69
C PRO A 115 -12.26 1.21 -9.43
N HIS A 116 -11.52 1.41 -8.34
CA HIS A 116 -12.07 1.79 -7.03
C HIS A 116 -11.92 3.28 -6.70
N TYR A 117 -11.20 4.06 -7.53
CA TYR A 117 -10.83 5.42 -7.17
C TYR A 117 -12.04 6.32 -6.92
N VAL A 118 -13.04 6.26 -7.81
CA VAL A 118 -14.26 7.07 -7.72
C VAL A 118 -15.08 6.74 -6.49
N THR A 119 -15.10 5.46 -6.07
CA THR A 119 -15.90 5.02 -4.91
C THR A 119 -15.45 5.64 -3.59
N GLN A 120 -14.22 6.13 -3.50
CA GLN A 120 -13.71 6.84 -2.32
C GLN A 120 -14.41 8.19 -2.09
N PHE A 121 -15.04 8.77 -3.11
CA PHE A 121 -15.78 10.03 -3.04
C PHE A 121 -17.27 9.83 -2.77
N ALA A 122 -17.68 8.60 -2.41
CA ALA A 122 -19.07 8.27 -2.10
C ALA A 122 -19.20 7.75 -0.67
N ARG A 123 -20.35 8.03 -0.05
CA ARG A 123 -20.79 7.34 1.16
C ARG A 123 -21.63 6.13 0.76
N ILE A 124 -21.09 4.94 0.94
CA ILE A 124 -21.78 3.69 0.63
C ILE A 124 -22.63 3.27 1.84
N THR A 125 -23.90 2.94 1.58
CA THR A 125 -24.84 2.46 2.60
C THR A 125 -25.51 1.18 2.11
N GLU A 126 -25.78 0.26 3.04
CA GLU A 126 -26.55 -0.94 2.74
C GLU A 126 -28.01 -0.55 2.43
N ARG A 127 -28.58 -1.09 1.35
CA ARG A 127 -29.99 -0.87 1.00
C ARG A 127 -30.93 -1.57 2.01
N SER A 128 -30.52 -2.73 2.51
CA SER A 128 -31.24 -3.50 3.52
C SER A 128 -30.25 -4.28 4.38
N VAL A 129 -30.66 -4.54 5.62
CA VAL A 129 -29.85 -5.24 6.62
C VAL A 129 -29.92 -6.75 6.37
N ALA A 130 -28.86 -7.34 5.81
CA ALA A 130 -28.79 -8.78 5.56
C ALA A 130 -28.37 -9.59 6.80
N PRO A 131 -28.79 -10.85 6.98
CA PRO A 131 -28.24 -11.70 8.03
C PRO A 131 -26.73 -11.93 7.82
N LEU A 132 -25.97 -12.14 8.90
CA LEU A 132 -24.51 -12.34 8.83
C LEU A 132 -24.11 -13.54 7.96
N SER A 133 -24.96 -14.58 7.89
CA SER A 133 -24.76 -15.72 7.00
C SER A 133 -24.77 -15.31 5.51
N ALA A 134 -25.75 -14.52 5.09
CA ALA A 134 -25.81 -14.01 3.72
C ALA A 134 -24.66 -13.05 3.39
N LEU A 135 -24.20 -12.25 4.37
CA LEU A 135 -23.01 -11.42 4.21
C LEU A 135 -21.76 -12.28 4.02
N ARG A 136 -21.62 -13.37 4.77
CA ARG A 136 -20.49 -14.30 4.64
C ARG A 136 -20.41 -14.86 3.23
N GLU A 137 -21.51 -15.42 2.74
CA GLU A 137 -21.61 -15.96 1.38
C GLU A 137 -21.23 -14.92 0.32
N THR A 138 -21.71 -13.68 0.51
CA THR A 138 -21.38 -12.56 -0.39
C THR A 138 -19.90 -12.20 -0.32
N PHE A 139 -19.31 -12.12 0.88
CA PHE A 139 -17.90 -11.77 1.05
C PHE A 139 -16.99 -12.84 0.45
N GLU A 140 -17.27 -14.11 0.70
CA GLU A 140 -16.52 -15.25 0.16
C GLU A 140 -16.62 -15.30 -1.37
N LEU A 141 -17.82 -15.05 -1.93
CA LEU A 141 -18.04 -14.95 -3.37
C LEU A 141 -17.20 -13.83 -4.00
N VAL A 142 -17.30 -12.61 -3.46
CA VAL A 142 -16.58 -11.44 -3.98
C VAL A 142 -15.07 -11.60 -3.80
N TRP A 143 -14.63 -12.20 -2.70
CA TRP A 143 -13.21 -12.51 -2.48
C TRP A 143 -12.68 -13.41 -3.60
N ARG A 144 -13.32 -14.56 -3.81
CA ARG A 144 -12.94 -15.55 -4.84
C ARG A 144 -12.99 -15.02 -6.27
N GLU A 145 -13.98 -14.17 -6.58
CA GLU A 145 -14.19 -13.68 -7.94
C GLU A 145 -13.42 -12.40 -8.26
N ARG A 146 -13.09 -11.59 -7.24
CA ARG A 146 -12.49 -10.26 -7.43
C ARG A 146 -11.16 -10.08 -6.72
N PHE A 147 -11.10 -10.28 -5.41
CA PHE A 147 -9.93 -9.86 -4.62
C PHE A 147 -8.78 -10.87 -4.65
N GLU A 148 -9.08 -12.16 -4.75
CA GLU A 148 -8.09 -13.22 -4.88
C GLU A 148 -7.51 -13.32 -6.31
N ARG A 149 -8.26 -12.88 -7.31
CA ARG A 149 -7.85 -12.97 -8.72
C ARG A 149 -6.97 -11.81 -9.16
N GLU A 150 -5.99 -12.13 -9.99
CA GLU A 150 -5.21 -11.17 -10.76
C GLU A 150 -5.99 -10.74 -12.01
N HIS A 151 -5.94 -9.44 -12.35
CA HIS A 151 -6.71 -8.86 -13.46
C HIS A 151 -5.79 -8.14 -14.44
N ASP A 152 -5.78 -8.54 -15.71
CA ASP A 152 -5.12 -7.81 -16.80
C ASP A 152 -6.14 -7.31 -17.83
N PRO A 153 -6.81 -6.17 -17.58
CA PRO A 153 -7.79 -5.64 -18.51
C PRO A 153 -7.17 -5.11 -19.80
N SER A 154 -5.84 -4.96 -19.86
CA SER A 154 -5.15 -4.46 -21.05
C SER A 154 -4.95 -5.55 -22.09
N SER A 155 -4.66 -6.78 -21.65
CA SER A 155 -4.44 -7.97 -22.48
C SER A 155 -3.51 -7.69 -23.67
N LEU A 156 -2.45 -6.90 -23.45
CA LEU A 156 -1.51 -6.54 -24.49
C LEU A 156 -0.55 -7.70 -24.78
N VAL A 157 -0.21 -7.88 -26.06
CA VAL A 157 0.72 -8.94 -26.48
C VAL A 157 2.14 -8.73 -25.94
N ALA A 158 2.59 -7.47 -25.90
CA ALA A 158 3.97 -7.13 -25.57
C ALA A 158 4.22 -6.84 -24.08
N GLU A 159 3.16 -6.78 -23.26
CA GLU A 159 3.28 -6.38 -21.86
C GLU A 159 2.11 -6.90 -21.03
N SER A 160 2.42 -7.66 -19.96
CA SER A 160 1.43 -8.03 -18.96
C SER A 160 1.26 -6.91 -17.92
N ASN A 161 0.01 -6.57 -17.63
CA ASN A 161 -0.38 -5.48 -16.75
C ASN A 161 -1.38 -5.95 -15.70
N VAL A 162 -0.84 -6.53 -14.63
CA VAL A 162 -1.63 -7.18 -13.60
C VAL A 162 -2.01 -6.21 -12.48
N LEU A 163 -3.32 -6.04 -12.28
CA LEU A 163 -3.90 -5.51 -11.05
C LEU A 163 -4.25 -6.66 -10.11
N ARG A 164 -3.71 -6.60 -8.87
CA ARG A 164 -3.98 -7.58 -7.82
C ARG A 164 -4.11 -6.91 -6.46
N TYR A 165 -4.71 -7.61 -5.50
CA TYR A 165 -4.88 -7.14 -4.14
C TYR A 165 -3.92 -7.90 -3.23
N ARG A 166 -3.29 -7.20 -2.29
CA ARG A 166 -2.46 -7.80 -1.25
C ARG A 166 -3.13 -7.56 0.09
N PRO A 167 -3.26 -8.59 0.95
CA PRO A 167 -3.86 -8.41 2.26
C PRO A 167 -3.00 -7.45 3.08
N ILE A 168 -3.67 -6.58 3.83
CA ILE A 168 -3.02 -5.87 4.94
C ILE A 168 -2.83 -6.84 6.10
N GLY A 169 -1.82 -6.62 6.93
CA GLY A 169 -1.51 -7.51 8.05
C GLY A 169 -2.51 -7.38 9.20
N ARG A 170 -2.83 -6.14 9.59
CA ARG A 170 -3.57 -5.87 10.83
C ARG A 170 -4.48 -4.63 10.74
N VAL A 171 -5.68 -4.75 11.29
CA VAL A 171 -6.64 -3.65 11.47
C VAL A 171 -6.97 -3.46 12.96
N ALA A 172 -6.85 -2.22 13.43
CA ALA A 172 -7.33 -1.82 14.75
C ALA A 172 -8.80 -1.37 14.65
N VAL A 173 -9.66 -1.86 15.53
CA VAL A 173 -11.09 -1.49 15.61
C VAL A 173 -11.40 -0.90 16.97
N ARG A 174 -12.11 0.23 17.00
CA ARG A 174 -12.63 0.83 18.24
C ARG A 174 -14.15 0.78 18.26
N HIS A 175 -14.74 0.31 19.35
CA HIS A 175 -16.20 0.33 19.59
C HIS A 175 -16.52 0.72 21.04
N ASP A 176 -17.78 1.04 21.33
CA ASP A 176 -18.29 1.32 22.69
C ASP A 176 -19.33 0.31 23.18
N GLY A 177 -19.60 -0.73 22.38
CA GLY A 177 -20.62 -1.75 22.66
C GLY A 177 -22.02 -1.41 22.14
N GLY A 178 -22.20 -0.25 21.51
CA GLY A 178 -23.44 0.12 20.82
C GLY A 178 -23.55 -0.40 19.38
N GLN A 179 -22.47 -0.91 18.81
CA GLN A 179 -22.39 -1.32 17.39
C GLN A 179 -22.07 -2.81 17.19
N ASP A 180 -22.64 -3.69 18.00
CA ASP A 180 -22.38 -5.14 17.98
C ASP A 180 -22.46 -5.76 16.59
N ARG A 181 -23.48 -5.38 15.82
CA ARG A 181 -23.62 -5.85 14.44
C ARG A 181 -22.49 -5.37 13.54
N ALA A 182 -22.12 -4.08 13.61
CA ALA A 182 -21.04 -3.55 12.78
C ALA A 182 -19.69 -4.20 13.13
N LEU A 183 -19.45 -4.44 14.42
CA LEU A 183 -18.28 -5.20 14.88
C LEU A 183 -18.29 -6.63 14.34
N ALA A 184 -19.44 -7.31 14.36
CA ALA A 184 -19.58 -8.65 13.79
C ALA A 184 -19.31 -8.68 12.27
N VAL A 185 -19.78 -7.66 11.52
CA VAL A 185 -19.49 -7.53 10.09
C VAL A 185 -17.99 -7.30 9.84
N VAL A 186 -17.33 -6.46 10.64
CA VAL A 186 -15.87 -6.23 10.51
C VAL A 186 -15.08 -7.49 10.82
N ARG A 187 -15.47 -8.25 11.87
CA ARG A 187 -14.85 -9.55 12.19
C ARG A 187 -15.00 -10.54 11.05
N LEU A 188 -16.19 -10.62 10.47
CA LEU A 188 -16.46 -11.48 9.32
C LEU A 188 -15.61 -11.09 8.10
N ALA A 189 -15.51 -9.79 7.78
CA ALA A 189 -14.66 -9.33 6.68
C ALA A 189 -13.18 -9.66 6.90
N ALA A 190 -12.69 -9.47 8.13
CA ALA A 190 -11.31 -9.79 8.50
C ALA A 190 -11.01 -11.28 8.38
N GLU A 191 -11.93 -12.14 8.81
CA GLU A 191 -11.83 -13.60 8.67
C GLU A 191 -11.74 -14.03 7.20
N VAL A 192 -12.67 -13.56 6.35
CA VAL A 192 -12.69 -13.91 4.92
C VAL A 192 -11.43 -13.42 4.21
N ALA A 193 -10.92 -12.24 4.58
CA ALA A 193 -9.73 -11.65 3.98
C ALA A 193 -8.41 -12.17 4.58
N GLY A 194 -8.44 -12.97 5.65
CA GLY A 194 -7.25 -13.44 6.37
C GLY A 194 -6.46 -12.31 7.05
N VAL A 195 -7.14 -11.26 7.51
CA VAL A 195 -6.53 -10.06 8.12
C VAL A 195 -6.62 -10.13 9.64
N GLY A 196 -5.53 -9.83 10.33
CA GLY A 196 -5.51 -9.75 11.80
C GLY A 196 -6.39 -8.60 12.30
N LEU A 197 -7.19 -8.85 13.33
CA LEU A 197 -8.08 -7.84 13.91
C LEU A 197 -7.79 -7.63 15.40
N GLU A 198 -7.43 -6.40 15.76
CA GLU A 198 -7.30 -5.99 17.16
C GLU A 198 -8.46 -5.10 17.54
N VAL A 199 -9.15 -5.46 18.63
CA VAL A 199 -10.41 -4.81 19.01
C VAL A 199 -10.24 -4.14 20.35
N SER A 200 -10.56 -2.84 20.37
CA SER A 200 -10.50 -1.97 21.53
C SER A 200 -11.93 -1.56 21.94
N ASP A 201 -12.26 -1.81 23.20
CA ASP A 201 -13.56 -1.48 23.79
C ASP A 201 -13.44 -0.21 24.66
N ALA A 202 -14.12 0.86 24.25
CA ALA A 202 -14.09 2.16 24.92
C ALA A 202 -14.68 2.15 26.33
N ARG A 203 -15.43 1.11 26.70
CA ARG A 203 -15.95 0.95 28.07
C ARG A 203 -14.88 0.51 29.06
N GLY A 204 -13.79 -0.07 28.56
CA GLY A 204 -12.73 -0.66 29.39
C GLY A 204 -11.31 -0.23 29.01
N SER A 205 -11.13 0.65 28.02
CA SER A 205 -9.82 1.13 27.60
C SER A 205 -9.87 2.59 27.17
N THR A 206 -8.80 3.32 27.46
CA THR A 206 -8.64 4.75 27.15
C THR A 206 -8.29 4.98 25.69
N ASP A 207 -8.42 6.23 25.24
CA ASP A 207 -8.01 6.60 23.88
C ASP A 207 -6.50 6.50 23.68
N ASP A 208 -5.68 6.79 24.71
CA ASP A 208 -4.23 6.62 24.65
C ASP A 208 -3.81 5.15 24.48
N GLU A 209 -4.53 4.23 25.14
CA GLU A 209 -4.34 2.78 24.94
C GLU A 209 -4.71 2.37 23.52
N PHE A 210 -5.79 2.93 22.98
CA PHE A 210 -6.19 2.69 21.61
C PHE A 210 -5.18 3.24 20.59
N VAL A 211 -4.62 4.43 20.80
CA VAL A 211 -3.58 5.02 19.93
C VAL A 211 -2.36 4.11 19.87
N ARG A 212 -1.89 3.61 21.02
CA ARG A 212 -0.75 2.66 21.06
C ARG A 212 -1.02 1.38 20.28
N LEU A 213 -2.25 0.87 20.37
CA LEU A 213 -2.70 -0.31 19.60
C LEU A 213 -2.75 0.01 18.09
N ALA A 214 -3.30 1.17 17.72
CA ALA A 214 -3.44 1.61 16.34
C ALA A 214 -2.08 1.84 15.63
N GLN A 215 -1.06 2.31 16.35
CA GLN A 215 0.30 2.52 15.80
C GLN A 215 0.94 1.23 15.25
N GLY A 216 0.53 0.06 15.77
CA GLY A 216 0.98 -1.25 15.27
C GLY A 216 0.12 -1.84 14.14
N SER A 217 -0.90 -1.12 13.66
CA SER A 217 -1.86 -1.59 12.66
C SER A 217 -1.69 -0.87 11.33
N ASP A 218 -2.02 -1.55 10.23
CA ASP A 218 -1.96 -0.94 8.88
C ASP A 218 -3.08 0.07 8.66
N ARG A 219 -4.24 -0.19 9.28
CA ARG A 219 -5.45 0.63 9.16
C ARG A 219 -6.25 0.63 10.46
N VAL A 220 -7.02 1.71 10.63
CA VAL A 220 -7.92 1.91 11.77
C VAL A 220 -9.37 1.93 11.29
N ARG A 221 -10.25 1.26 12.01
CA ARG A 221 -11.71 1.29 11.82
C ARG A 221 -12.40 1.76 13.08
N LEU A 222 -13.00 2.95 13.02
CA LEU A 222 -13.77 3.51 14.12
C LEU A 222 -15.25 3.14 13.97
N LEU A 223 -15.81 2.45 14.97
CA LEU A 223 -17.26 2.21 15.10
C LEU A 223 -17.91 3.16 16.12
N THR A 224 -17.09 3.78 16.96
CA THR A 224 -17.46 4.86 17.88
C THR A 224 -16.51 6.05 17.70
N ALA A 225 -16.90 7.21 18.22
CA ALA A 225 -16.05 8.40 18.20
C ALA A 225 -14.86 8.24 19.16
N VAL A 226 -13.76 8.90 18.83
CA VAL A 226 -12.57 9.04 19.69
C VAL A 226 -12.27 10.52 19.88
N GLY A 227 -11.55 10.85 20.95
CA GLY A 227 -11.15 12.21 21.26
C GLY A 227 -10.32 12.87 20.14
N HIS A 228 -10.38 14.20 20.08
CA HIS A 228 -9.69 14.97 19.05
C HIS A 228 -8.15 14.78 19.10
N ASP A 229 -7.59 14.61 20.29
CA ASP A 229 -6.15 14.39 20.46
C ASP A 229 -5.74 13.01 19.94
N ALA A 230 -6.58 11.99 20.14
CA ALA A 230 -6.35 10.65 19.62
C ALA A 230 -6.43 10.57 18.09
N LEU A 231 -7.24 11.41 17.44
CA LEU A 231 -7.29 11.51 15.97
C LEU A 231 -6.04 12.17 15.35
N ARG A 232 -5.31 12.97 16.13
CA ARG A 232 -4.11 13.68 15.68
C ARG A 232 -2.81 12.90 15.88
N ALA A 233 -2.81 11.96 16.83
CA ALA A 233 -1.68 11.12 17.18
C ALA A 233 -1.46 9.98 16.17
#